data_AF-A0A8C7WXY4-F1
#
_entry.id   AF-A0A8C7WXY4-F1
#
_cell.length_a   1.000
_cell.length_b   1.000
_cell.length_c   1.000
_cell.angle_alpha   90.00
_cell.angle_beta   90.00
_cell.angle_gamma   90.00
#
_symmetry.space_group_name_H-M   'P 1'
#
loop_
_entity.id
_entity.type
_entity.pdbx_description
1 polymer ?
#
loop_
_entity_poly.entity_id
_entity_poly.type
_entity_poly.pdbx_seq_one_letter_code
_entity_poly.pdbx_strand_id
1 'polypeptide(L)'
;MLFGSSDSGTQLSSLRRCHLPRTGWRSADGPSSWQSCRRVCRSHPGCPTLTRLVISDRRIGWYNALLPPSLHLDYPDATLAVVVLSTPDMFERAFLPFLENRLFQRLSDPVDQCVKHYITCAVSQAFPSQRVDVRYDYELLPNRKPKFLAQTAAHVSGAAFYYQQSDVKDQPWGDKKMFGVCVHPRLGGWFAIRALLVFEDLTMGSEMAQQFPKDCVPSREERIRLLEAFNFFWQDWSYRDIVPPVQTYSQKQKDYFSTKPAERFKLLKTWGFLSTEEDQPDQTLDTQNQTNGHG
;
A
#
# COMPACT_ATOMS: atom_id res chain seq x y z
N MET A 1 -7.01 -30.14 -58.89
CA MET A 1 -7.50 -29.90 -57.52
C MET A 1 -6.33 -30.20 -56.59
N LEU A 2 -5.36 -29.29 -56.43
CA LEU A 2 -5.34 -28.02 -55.67
C LEU A 2 -5.09 -28.22 -54.16
N PHE A 3 -3.87 -27.81 -53.75
CA PHE A 3 -3.37 -27.29 -52.46
C PHE A 3 -3.55 -28.16 -51.20
N GLY A 4 -2.61 -28.28 -50.25
CA GLY A 4 -1.47 -27.44 -49.89
C GLY A 4 -1.53 -27.11 -48.40
N SER A 5 -0.35 -27.01 -47.77
CA SER A 5 -0.06 -26.29 -46.51
C SER A 5 -0.07 -27.05 -45.18
N SER A 6 1.15 -27.14 -44.66
CA SER A 6 1.57 -27.12 -43.25
C SER A 6 0.82 -26.10 -42.39
N ASP A 7 0.54 -26.44 -41.12
CA ASP A 7 0.72 -25.45 -40.06
C ASP A 7 0.96 -26.06 -38.67
N SER A 8 1.88 -25.39 -37.97
CA SER A 8 2.30 -25.57 -36.59
C SER A 8 1.24 -25.10 -35.60
N GLY A 9 0.94 -25.91 -34.58
CA GLY A 9 0.01 -25.56 -33.49
C GLY A 9 0.64 -25.81 -32.12
N THR A 10 1.13 -24.73 -31.54
CA THR A 10 1.87 -24.60 -30.27
C THR A 10 1.08 -25.07 -29.05
N GLN A 11 1.82 -25.65 -28.10
CA GLN A 11 1.42 -26.04 -26.75
C GLN A 11 0.67 -24.92 -25.99
N LEU A 12 -0.51 -25.24 -25.47
CA LEU A 12 -1.06 -24.62 -24.26
C LEU A 12 -1.42 -25.74 -23.30
N SER A 13 -0.42 -26.17 -22.54
CA SER A 13 -0.57 -27.13 -21.45
C SER A 13 -0.49 -26.41 -20.11
N SER A 14 -1.37 -26.81 -19.18
CA SER A 14 -1.19 -26.70 -17.73
C SER A 14 -1.40 -25.32 -17.07
N LEU A 15 -2.63 -24.80 -17.11
CA LEU A 15 -3.18 -24.10 -15.93
C LEU A 15 -3.68 -25.17 -14.94
N ARG A 16 -2.83 -25.58 -14.00
CA ARG A 16 -3.25 -26.43 -12.89
C ARG A 16 -4.26 -25.67 -12.02
N ARG A 17 -5.53 -26.05 -12.10
CA ARG A 17 -6.54 -25.73 -11.09
C ARG A 17 -6.11 -26.37 -9.77
N CYS A 18 -5.66 -25.58 -8.81
CA CYS A 18 -5.49 -26.04 -7.43
C CYS A 18 -6.86 -26.23 -6.78
N HIS A 19 -7.22 -27.48 -6.48
CA HIS A 19 -8.35 -27.83 -5.61
C HIS A 19 -7.92 -27.74 -4.15
N LEU A 20 -8.72 -27.06 -3.32
CA LEU A 20 -8.67 -27.14 -1.86
C LEU A 20 -10.07 -27.51 -1.32
N PRO A 21 -10.14 -28.19 -0.16
CA PRO A 21 -11.36 -28.82 0.32
C PRO A 21 -12.40 -27.79 0.79
N ARG A 22 -13.66 -28.04 0.42
CA ARG A 22 -14.84 -27.30 0.87
C ARG A 22 -15.07 -27.57 2.36
N THR A 23 -14.64 -26.68 3.23
CA THR A 23 -15.19 -26.60 4.60
C THR A 23 -15.96 -25.29 4.73
N GLY A 24 -17.26 -25.41 5.01
CA GLY A 24 -18.23 -24.33 4.99
C GLY A 24 -17.96 -23.24 6.03
N TRP A 25 -17.98 -22.00 5.58
CA TRP A 25 -17.99 -20.81 6.41
C TRP A 25 -19.45 -20.48 6.74
N ARG A 26 -19.88 -20.70 7.98
CA ARG A 26 -21.15 -20.14 8.46
C ARG A 26 -20.87 -18.79 9.09
N SER A 27 -21.62 -17.80 8.64
CA SER A 27 -21.73 -16.47 9.23
C SER A 27 -22.23 -16.58 10.67
N ALA A 28 -21.77 -15.65 11.52
CA ALA A 28 -21.94 -15.61 12.98
C ALA A 28 -20.94 -16.48 13.75
N ASP A 29 -19.71 -15.98 13.88
CA ASP A 29 -18.92 -16.07 15.11
C ASP A 29 -17.78 -15.04 15.03
N GLY A 30 -17.46 -14.42 16.17
CA GLY A 30 -16.42 -13.39 16.32
C GLY A 30 -14.99 -13.92 16.06
N PRO A 31 -13.94 -13.40 16.75
CA PRO A 31 -12.52 -13.24 16.32
C PRO A 31 -11.74 -14.44 15.72
N SER A 32 -12.37 -15.60 15.59
CA SER A 32 -11.90 -16.82 14.92
C SER A 32 -11.58 -16.66 13.42
N SER A 33 -12.33 -15.87 12.66
CA SER A 33 -12.09 -15.67 11.22
C SER A 33 -10.79 -14.88 10.94
N TRP A 34 -10.47 -13.90 11.77
CA TRP A 34 -9.28 -13.04 11.63
C TRP A 34 -7.99 -13.69 12.14
N GLN A 35 -8.07 -14.51 13.19
CA GLN A 35 -6.95 -15.39 13.58
C GLN A 35 -6.64 -16.39 12.46
N SER A 36 -7.68 -16.86 11.75
CA SER A 36 -7.52 -17.70 10.56
C SER A 36 -6.89 -16.91 9.41
N CYS A 37 -7.25 -15.64 9.18
CA CYS A 37 -6.58 -14.77 8.20
C CYS A 37 -5.08 -14.55 8.53
N ARG A 38 -4.73 -14.33 9.81
CA ARG A 38 -3.32 -14.30 10.26
C ARG A 38 -2.59 -15.62 10.00
N ARG A 39 -3.30 -16.74 10.01
CA ARG A 39 -2.75 -18.09 9.76
C ARG A 39 -2.61 -18.36 8.26
N VAL A 40 -3.61 -18.02 7.45
CA VAL A 40 -3.63 -18.14 5.98
C VAL A 40 -2.54 -17.28 5.34
N CYS A 41 -2.36 -16.02 5.80
CA CYS A 41 -1.26 -15.16 5.34
C CYS A 41 0.13 -15.66 5.79
N ARG A 42 0.22 -16.56 6.77
CA ARG A 42 1.50 -17.19 7.20
C ARG A 42 1.78 -18.52 6.51
N SER A 43 0.77 -19.21 5.97
CA SER A 43 0.89 -20.58 5.48
C SER A 43 0.92 -20.74 3.96
N HIS A 44 0.81 -19.66 3.18
CA HIS A 44 0.92 -19.72 1.72
C HIS A 44 2.31 -19.26 1.24
N PRO A 45 3.12 -20.12 0.59
CA PRO A 45 4.46 -19.77 0.12
C PRO A 45 4.49 -18.68 -0.96
N GLY A 46 3.33 -18.33 -1.55
CA GLY A 46 3.16 -17.25 -2.54
C GLY A 46 2.19 -16.14 -2.13
N CYS A 47 1.63 -16.18 -0.91
CA CYS A 47 0.92 -15.03 -0.34
C CYS A 47 1.97 -14.27 0.45
N PRO A 48 2.33 -13.03 0.08
CA PRO A 48 3.41 -12.35 0.77
C PRO A 48 3.06 -12.28 2.24
N THR A 49 4.07 -12.52 3.05
CA THR A 49 4.36 -11.61 4.15
C THR A 49 4.28 -10.16 3.65
N LEU A 50 3.06 -9.61 3.53
CA LEU A 50 2.78 -8.22 3.83
C LEU A 50 3.01 -8.13 5.34
N THR A 51 4.29 -8.08 5.70
CA THR A 51 4.79 -8.27 7.05
C THR A 51 4.21 -7.14 7.87
N ARG A 52 3.36 -7.52 8.82
CA ARG A 52 2.63 -6.66 9.77
C ARG A 52 1.75 -5.59 9.10
N LEU A 53 0.67 -6.04 8.44
CA LEU A 53 -0.61 -5.34 8.65
C LEU A 53 -0.77 -5.16 10.17
N VAL A 54 -0.70 -3.92 10.64
CA VAL A 54 -1.34 -3.56 11.90
C VAL A 54 -2.83 -3.48 11.55
N ILE A 55 -3.47 -4.64 11.52
CA ILE A 55 -4.94 -4.72 11.49
C ILE A 55 -5.36 -4.23 12.86
N SER A 56 -5.70 -2.96 12.90
CA SER A 56 -6.50 -2.45 13.98
C SER A 56 -7.87 -2.25 13.40
N ASP A 57 -8.83 -3.00 13.93
CA ASP A 57 -10.22 -2.87 13.55
C ASP A 57 -10.67 -1.47 13.93
N ARG A 58 -11.08 -0.68 12.93
CA ARG A 58 -11.54 0.69 13.17
C ARG A 58 -12.91 0.92 12.60
N ARG A 59 -13.65 1.71 13.36
CA ARG A 59 -14.86 2.37 12.91
C ARG A 59 -14.48 3.58 12.06
N ILE A 60 -15.09 3.72 10.90
CA ILE A 60 -14.98 4.93 10.07
C ILE A 60 -15.29 6.19 10.89
N GLY A 61 -16.22 6.11 11.84
CA GLY A 61 -16.58 7.23 12.71
C GLY A 61 -15.39 7.82 13.49
N TRP A 62 -14.40 7.01 13.89
CA TRP A 62 -13.21 7.52 14.58
C TRP A 62 -12.30 8.34 13.66
N TYR A 63 -12.23 7.98 12.38
CA TYR A 63 -11.50 8.75 11.37
C TYR A 63 -12.23 10.05 11.06
N ASN A 64 -13.55 9.98 10.80
CA ASN A 64 -14.37 11.15 10.48
C ASN A 64 -14.42 12.17 11.64
N ALA A 65 -14.43 11.70 12.89
CA ALA A 65 -14.48 12.58 14.07
C ALA A 65 -13.27 13.54 14.20
N LEU A 66 -12.12 13.21 13.59
CA LEU A 66 -10.92 14.07 13.63
C LEU A 66 -10.82 15.04 12.45
N LEU A 67 -11.74 14.97 11.49
CA LEU A 67 -11.63 15.64 10.21
C LEU A 67 -12.81 16.55 9.90
N PRO A 68 -12.61 17.60 9.10
CA PRO A 68 -13.72 18.40 8.59
C PRO A 68 -14.58 17.57 7.62
N PRO A 69 -15.89 17.88 7.47
CA PRO A 69 -16.82 17.14 6.61
C PRO A 69 -16.32 16.92 5.17
N SER A 70 -15.57 17.89 4.62
CA SER A 70 -15.01 17.79 3.26
C SER A 70 -13.96 16.69 3.06
N LEU A 71 -13.53 16.03 4.14
CA LEU A 71 -12.55 14.94 4.16
C LEU A 71 -13.12 13.66 4.81
N HIS A 72 -14.42 13.64 5.12
CA HIS A 72 -15.09 12.47 5.65
C HIS A 72 -15.15 11.36 4.60
N LEU A 73 -15.09 10.12 5.06
CA LEU A 73 -15.42 8.96 4.25
C LEU A 73 -16.92 8.71 4.37
N ASP A 74 -17.58 8.59 3.22
CA ASP A 74 -19.03 8.41 3.12
C ASP A 74 -19.42 6.94 3.40
N TYR A 75 -19.22 6.53 4.65
CA TYR A 75 -19.63 5.23 5.17
C TYR A 75 -20.26 5.40 6.55
N PRO A 76 -21.16 4.49 6.96
CA PRO A 76 -21.67 4.48 8.33
C PRO A 76 -20.53 4.41 9.35
N ASP A 77 -20.69 5.11 10.47
CA ASP A 77 -19.63 5.21 11.50
C ASP A 77 -19.15 3.85 11.99
N ALA A 78 -20.04 2.86 12.11
CA ALA A 78 -19.73 1.53 12.58
C ALA A 78 -18.98 0.65 11.56
N THR A 79 -18.81 1.10 10.31
CA THR A 79 -18.17 0.32 9.23
C THR A 79 -16.72 -0.01 9.60
N LEU A 80 -16.32 -1.26 9.38
CA LEU A 80 -14.97 -1.75 9.61
C LEU A 80 -14.03 -1.23 8.51
N ALA A 81 -12.92 -0.63 8.95
CA ALA A 81 -11.81 -0.26 8.10
C ALA A 81 -10.48 -0.77 8.67
N VAL A 82 -9.57 -1.14 7.77
CA VAL A 82 -8.25 -1.67 8.06
C VAL A 82 -7.18 -0.86 7.33
N VAL A 83 -6.18 -0.37 8.07
CA VAL A 83 -5.02 0.33 7.50
C VAL A 83 -3.90 -0.67 7.21
N VAL A 84 -3.32 -0.57 6.01
CA VAL A 84 -2.19 -1.40 5.59
C VAL A 84 -0.92 -0.56 5.61
N LEU A 85 0.12 -1.11 6.24
CA LEU A 85 1.45 -0.53 6.32
C LEU A 85 2.44 -1.50 5.66
N SER A 86 3.46 -0.97 4.99
CA SER A 86 4.63 -1.74 4.56
C SER A 86 5.79 -1.52 5.53
N THR A 87 6.36 -2.61 6.02
CA THR A 87 7.62 -2.62 6.78
C THR A 87 8.83 -2.65 5.83
N PRO A 88 10.07 -2.51 6.33
CA PRO A 88 11.27 -2.61 5.49
C PRO A 88 11.29 -3.88 4.62
N ASP A 89 11.03 -5.05 5.23
CA ASP A 89 10.96 -6.35 4.56
C ASP A 89 10.08 -6.43 3.31
N MET A 90 9.08 -5.54 3.16
CA MET A 90 8.23 -5.54 1.97
C MET A 90 9.06 -5.40 0.70
N PHE A 91 10.17 -4.66 0.76
CA PHE A 91 11.01 -4.45 -0.42
C PHE A 91 11.64 -5.75 -0.91
N GLU A 92 12.36 -6.47 -0.05
CA GLU A 92 13.03 -7.72 -0.44
C GLU A 92 12.07 -8.89 -0.60
N ARG A 93 11.01 -8.97 0.21
CA ARG A 93 10.12 -10.14 0.26
C ARG A 93 8.91 -10.06 -0.67
N ALA A 94 8.55 -8.87 -1.14
CA ALA A 94 7.40 -8.68 -2.01
C ALA A 94 7.78 -7.93 -3.29
N PHE A 95 8.45 -6.79 -3.17
CA PHE A 95 8.76 -5.94 -4.32
C PHE A 95 9.80 -6.55 -5.26
N LEU A 96 10.93 -7.06 -4.75
CA LEU A 96 11.92 -7.70 -5.62
C LEU A 96 11.34 -8.94 -6.35
N PRO A 97 10.64 -9.88 -5.69
CA PRO A 97 9.96 -10.98 -6.40
C PRO A 97 8.92 -10.50 -7.42
N PHE A 98 8.21 -9.40 -7.13
CA PHE A 98 7.25 -8.82 -8.06
C PHE A 98 7.93 -8.31 -9.35
N LEU A 99 9.12 -7.73 -9.24
CA LEU A 99 9.94 -7.32 -10.39
C LEU A 99 10.53 -8.51 -11.16
N GLU A 100 10.96 -9.55 -10.45
CA GLU A 100 11.49 -10.79 -11.06
C GLU A 100 10.43 -11.46 -11.94
N ASN A 101 9.19 -11.50 -11.45
CA ASN A 101 8.06 -12.06 -12.18
C ASN A 101 7.49 -11.13 -13.28
N ARG A 102 8.12 -9.97 -13.53
CA ARG A 102 7.74 -9.00 -14.58
C ARG A 102 6.26 -8.61 -14.55
N LEU A 103 5.69 -8.49 -13.35
CA LEU A 103 4.25 -8.22 -13.15
C LEU A 103 3.89 -6.72 -13.22
N PHE A 104 4.78 -5.88 -13.76
CA PHE A 104 4.65 -4.43 -13.76
C PHE A 104 4.63 -3.82 -15.17
N GLN A 105 3.95 -2.69 -15.29
CA GLN A 105 3.82 -1.88 -16.50
C GLN A 105 4.64 -0.59 -16.35
N ARG A 106 5.09 0.01 -17.46
CA ARG A 106 5.92 1.25 -17.42
C ARG A 106 5.14 2.55 -17.13
N LEU A 107 3.81 2.48 -17.09
CA LEU A 107 2.93 3.66 -16.99
C LEU A 107 2.78 4.23 -15.56
N SER A 108 3.17 3.48 -14.54
CA SER A 108 3.00 3.88 -13.13
C SER A 108 4.16 3.38 -12.27
N ASP A 109 4.26 3.87 -11.04
CA ASP A 109 5.35 3.49 -10.16
C ASP A 109 5.35 1.98 -9.87
N PRO A 110 6.50 1.28 -9.98
CA PRO A 110 6.55 -0.15 -9.73
C PRO A 110 6.15 -0.57 -8.32
N VAL A 111 6.41 0.26 -7.29
CA VAL A 111 6.01 -0.07 -5.91
C VAL A 111 4.50 0.00 -5.75
N ASP A 112 3.86 1.00 -6.36
CA ASP A 112 2.39 1.15 -6.32
C ASP A 112 1.71 -0.06 -6.97
N GLN A 113 2.25 -0.53 -8.11
CA GLN A 113 1.75 -1.73 -8.79
C GLN A 113 1.96 -3.00 -7.96
N CYS A 114 3.13 -3.15 -7.32
CA CYS A 114 3.41 -4.25 -6.41
C CYS A 114 2.39 -4.30 -5.26
N VAL A 115 2.17 -3.16 -4.60
CA VAL A 115 1.21 -3.02 -3.51
C VAL A 115 -0.19 -3.36 -3.98
N LYS A 116 -0.62 -2.82 -5.12
CA LYS A 116 -1.93 -3.10 -5.71
C LYS A 116 -2.12 -4.57 -6.03
N HIS A 117 -1.14 -5.21 -6.66
CA HIS A 117 -1.17 -6.62 -7.01
C HIS A 117 -1.39 -7.48 -5.77
N TYR A 118 -0.54 -7.34 -4.76
CA TYR A 118 -0.62 -8.19 -3.58
C TYR A 118 -1.84 -7.91 -2.70
N ILE A 119 -2.28 -6.66 -2.57
CA ILE A 119 -3.52 -6.36 -1.84
C ILE A 119 -4.73 -6.95 -2.58
N THR A 120 -4.79 -6.84 -3.91
CA THR A 120 -5.88 -7.43 -4.71
C THR A 120 -5.91 -8.95 -4.56
N CYS A 121 -4.75 -9.61 -4.65
CA CYS A 121 -4.65 -11.05 -4.42
C CYS A 121 -5.08 -11.44 -3.00
N ALA A 122 -4.62 -10.71 -1.97
CA ALA A 122 -4.97 -11.01 -0.59
C ALA A 122 -6.48 -10.84 -0.32
N VAL A 123 -7.08 -9.76 -0.81
CA VAL A 123 -8.51 -9.48 -0.63
C VAL A 123 -9.36 -10.55 -1.34
N SER A 124 -9.06 -10.83 -2.61
CA SER A 124 -9.82 -11.83 -3.38
C SER A 124 -9.73 -13.25 -2.82
N GLN A 125 -8.58 -13.63 -2.25
CA GLN A 125 -8.38 -14.97 -1.68
C GLN A 125 -8.94 -15.10 -0.25
N ALA A 126 -8.74 -14.10 0.60
CA ALA A 126 -9.13 -14.16 2.00
C ALA A 126 -10.60 -13.77 2.23
N PHE A 127 -11.16 -12.91 1.37
CA PHE A 127 -12.51 -12.35 1.53
C PHE A 127 -13.34 -12.45 0.23
N PRO A 128 -13.46 -13.63 -0.40
CA PRO A 128 -14.10 -13.78 -1.72
C PRO A 128 -15.59 -13.39 -1.77
N SER A 129 -16.25 -13.31 -0.62
CA SER A 129 -17.68 -12.98 -0.51
C SER A 129 -17.95 -11.63 0.14
N GLN A 130 -16.91 -10.83 0.43
CA GLN A 130 -17.06 -9.52 1.06
C GLN A 130 -16.83 -8.42 0.04
N ARG A 131 -17.60 -7.33 0.13
CA ARG A 131 -17.32 -6.11 -0.62
C ARG A 131 -16.27 -5.29 0.15
N VAL A 132 -15.11 -5.15 -0.46
CA VAL A 132 -13.97 -4.42 0.12
C VAL A 132 -13.59 -3.28 -0.82
N ASP A 133 -13.85 -2.04 -0.40
CA ASP A 133 -13.32 -0.86 -1.07
C ASP A 133 -11.87 -0.65 -0.65
N VAL A 134 -10.96 -0.71 -1.62
CA VAL A 134 -9.52 -0.55 -1.40
C VAL A 134 -9.09 0.81 -1.91
N ARG A 135 -8.58 1.65 -1.01
CA ARG A 135 -8.03 2.97 -1.33
C ARG A 135 -6.55 3.00 -1.08
N TYR A 136 -5.76 3.46 -2.05
CA TYR A 136 -4.30 3.52 -1.91
C TYR A 136 -3.82 4.92 -1.54
N ASP A 137 -2.69 5.01 -0.85
CA ASP A 137 -2.14 6.27 -0.31
C ASP A 137 -1.83 7.32 -1.39
N TYR A 138 -1.51 6.87 -2.61
CA TYR A 138 -1.23 7.71 -3.77
C TYR A 138 -2.49 8.18 -4.52
N GLU A 139 -3.69 7.69 -4.18
CA GLU A 139 -4.89 8.02 -4.94
C GLU A 139 -5.46 9.40 -4.59
N LEU A 140 -5.72 10.19 -5.62
CA LEU A 140 -6.34 11.50 -5.52
C LEU A 140 -7.74 11.50 -6.16
N LEU A 141 -8.63 12.30 -5.61
CA LEU A 141 -9.88 12.72 -6.22
C LEU A 141 -9.60 13.68 -7.40
N PRO A 142 -10.57 13.92 -8.31
CA PRO A 142 -10.39 14.86 -9.43
C PRO A 142 -9.96 16.27 -9.02
N ASN A 143 -10.33 16.71 -7.81
CA ASN A 143 -9.92 17.99 -7.21
C ASN A 143 -8.51 17.96 -6.58
N ARG A 144 -7.73 16.89 -6.82
CA ARG A 144 -6.38 16.62 -6.29
C ARG A 144 -6.31 16.43 -4.77
N LYS A 145 -7.44 16.35 -4.06
CA LYS A 145 -7.45 15.93 -2.65
C LYS A 145 -7.20 14.42 -2.57
N PRO A 146 -6.47 13.93 -1.55
CA PRO A 146 -6.31 12.50 -1.37
C PRO A 146 -7.66 11.83 -1.08
N LYS A 147 -7.86 10.60 -1.57
CA LYS A 147 -9.08 9.81 -1.30
C LYS A 147 -9.27 9.52 0.19
N PHE A 148 -8.19 9.50 0.97
CA PHE A 148 -8.20 9.46 2.44
C PHE A 148 -6.89 10.02 2.99
N LEU A 149 -6.89 10.49 4.24
CA LEU A 149 -5.70 10.96 4.94
C LEU A 149 -4.99 9.78 5.63
N ALA A 150 -3.96 9.25 4.96
CA ALA A 150 -3.22 8.07 5.40
C ALA A 150 -2.71 8.18 6.84
N GLN A 151 -2.08 9.30 7.20
CA GLN A 151 -1.50 9.50 8.54
C GLN A 151 -2.58 9.54 9.64
N THR A 152 -3.71 10.21 9.38
CA THR A 152 -4.87 10.19 10.29
C THR A 152 -5.40 8.77 10.45
N ALA A 153 -5.56 8.03 9.35
CA ALA A 153 -6.01 6.64 9.41
C ALA A 153 -5.06 5.78 10.24
N ALA A 154 -3.74 5.90 10.07
CA ALA A 154 -2.75 5.18 10.87
C ALA A 154 -2.76 5.58 12.37
N HIS A 155 -3.04 6.86 12.67
CA HIS A 155 -3.17 7.33 14.06
C HIS A 155 -4.41 6.74 14.71
N VAL A 156 -5.59 6.93 14.12
CA VAL A 156 -6.83 6.42 14.71
C VAL A 156 -6.84 4.90 14.75
N SER A 157 -6.08 4.26 13.84
CA SER A 157 -5.83 2.83 13.87
C SER A 157 -4.87 2.39 14.98
N GLY A 158 -4.27 3.30 15.73
CA GLY A 158 -3.31 2.93 16.78
C GLY A 158 -2.01 2.31 16.22
N ALA A 159 -1.82 2.30 14.89
CA ALA A 159 -0.65 1.69 14.27
C ALA A 159 0.61 2.54 14.44
N ALA A 160 0.48 3.85 14.29
CA ALA A 160 1.57 4.79 14.45
C ALA A 160 1.03 6.12 14.97
N PHE A 161 1.73 6.73 15.93
CA PHE A 161 1.32 8.04 16.43
C PHE A 161 1.64 9.09 15.37
N TYR A 162 0.64 9.87 14.96
CA TYR A 162 0.79 11.00 14.06
C TYR A 162 1.11 12.28 14.83
N TYR A 163 2.37 12.73 14.76
CA TYR A 163 2.82 13.98 15.37
C TYR A 163 2.61 15.13 14.40
N GLN A 164 1.95 16.17 14.87
CA GLN A 164 1.57 17.35 14.11
C GLN A 164 2.15 18.61 14.75
N GLN A 165 2.14 19.71 14.00
CA GLN A 165 2.54 21.03 14.49
C GLN A 165 1.80 21.40 15.79
N SER A 166 0.51 21.07 15.89
CA SER A 166 -0.32 21.30 17.08
C SER A 166 0.11 20.53 18.34
N ASP A 167 0.93 19.48 18.19
CA ASP A 167 1.42 18.67 19.31
C ASP A 167 2.64 19.30 20.01
N VAL A 168 3.12 20.44 19.52
CA VAL A 168 4.21 21.22 20.11
C VAL A 168 3.62 22.53 20.65
N LYS A 169 3.69 22.69 21.98
CA LYS A 169 3.35 23.96 22.66
C LYS A 169 4.43 25.00 22.39
N ASP A 170 4.06 26.28 22.35
CA ASP A 170 5.00 27.40 22.12
C ASP A 170 5.89 27.16 20.90
N GLN A 171 5.26 27.02 19.73
CA GLN A 171 5.90 26.55 18.51
C GLN A 171 7.05 27.48 18.06
N PRO A 172 8.25 26.96 17.77
CA PRO A 172 9.40 27.79 17.42
C PRO A 172 9.40 28.25 15.94
N TRP A 173 8.41 27.87 15.15
CA TRP A 173 8.42 28.02 13.69
C TRP A 173 7.69 29.26 13.16
N GLY A 174 7.08 30.07 14.04
CA GLY A 174 6.27 31.22 13.63
C GLY A 174 5.17 30.82 12.64
N ASP A 175 5.05 31.56 11.54
CA ASP A 175 4.04 31.30 10.49
C ASP A 175 4.37 30.14 9.56
N LYS A 176 5.52 29.47 9.74
CA LYS A 176 5.94 28.38 8.88
C LYS A 176 5.05 27.16 9.11
N LYS A 177 4.42 26.68 8.04
CA LYS A 177 3.65 25.44 8.05
C LYS A 177 4.57 24.23 8.20
N MET A 178 4.32 23.41 9.22
CA MET A 178 5.02 22.16 9.45
C MET A 178 4.09 20.98 9.13
N PHE A 179 4.50 20.12 8.20
CA PHE A 179 3.79 18.88 7.91
C PHE A 179 4.05 17.86 9.00
N GLY A 180 2.99 17.17 9.43
CA GLY A 180 3.10 16.12 10.43
C GLY A 180 3.72 14.83 9.87
N VAL A 181 4.14 13.96 10.78
CA VAL A 181 4.73 12.65 10.45
C VAL A 181 4.29 11.57 11.44
N CYS A 182 4.02 10.36 10.94
CA CYS A 182 3.73 9.21 11.79
C CYS A 182 5.03 8.52 12.22
N VAL A 183 5.11 8.11 13.49
CA VAL A 183 6.20 7.26 14.00
C VAL A 183 5.63 5.95 14.53
N HIS A 184 6.12 4.84 14.00
CA HIS A 184 5.74 3.51 14.44
C HIS A 184 6.59 3.09 15.65
N PRO A 185 6.00 2.57 16.73
CA PRO A 185 6.68 2.35 18.01
C PRO A 185 7.83 1.32 17.97
N ARG A 186 7.92 0.52 16.91
CA ARG A 186 9.03 -0.43 16.70
C ARG A 186 9.91 -0.13 15.49
N LEU A 187 9.45 0.70 14.57
CA LEU A 187 10.14 0.92 13.28
C LEU A 187 10.57 2.37 13.11
N GLY A 188 10.26 3.25 14.06
CA GLY A 188 10.41 4.68 13.87
C GLY A 188 9.67 5.14 12.63
N GLY A 189 10.36 5.86 11.75
CA GLY A 189 9.85 6.24 10.43
C GLY A 189 10.16 5.23 9.33
N TRP A 190 10.75 4.06 9.61
CA TRP A 190 11.10 3.04 8.61
C TRP A 190 9.90 2.17 8.19
N PHE A 191 8.84 2.82 7.75
CA PHE A 191 7.66 2.18 7.19
C PHE A 191 6.95 3.15 6.24
N ALA A 192 5.91 2.68 5.56
CA ALA A 192 4.99 3.52 4.82
C ALA A 192 3.55 3.01 4.99
N ILE A 193 2.59 3.92 4.92
CA ILE A 193 1.15 3.60 4.89
C ILE A 193 0.79 3.39 3.44
N ARG A 194 0.08 2.31 3.10
CA ARG A 194 -0.10 1.85 1.71
C ARG A 194 -1.55 1.82 1.25
N ALA A 195 -2.47 1.47 2.14
CA ALA A 195 -3.87 1.40 1.79
C ALA A 195 -4.80 1.51 3.00
N LEU A 196 -6.05 1.83 2.71
CA LEU A 196 -7.21 1.67 3.58
C LEU A 196 -8.16 0.68 2.91
N LEU A 197 -8.54 -0.38 3.62
CA LEU A 197 -9.52 -1.37 3.18
C LEU A 197 -10.78 -1.13 3.98
N VAL A 198 -11.89 -0.81 3.33
CA VAL A 198 -13.19 -0.60 3.96
C VAL A 198 -14.10 -1.78 3.61
N PHE A 199 -14.57 -2.48 4.63
CA PHE A 199 -15.46 -3.63 4.47
C PHE A 199 -16.91 -3.15 4.55
N GLU A 200 -17.52 -2.88 3.39
CA GLU A 200 -18.82 -2.19 3.29
C GLU A 200 -19.94 -2.92 4.03
N ASP A 201 -19.86 -4.25 4.10
CA ASP A 201 -20.89 -5.11 4.70
C ASP A 201 -20.58 -5.50 6.16
N LEU A 202 -19.46 -5.02 6.72
CA LEU A 202 -19.03 -5.38 8.08
C LEU A 202 -19.09 -4.17 9.01
N THR A 203 -19.96 -4.27 10.02
CA THR A 203 -20.08 -3.29 11.09
C THR A 203 -19.51 -3.83 12.40
N MET A 204 -18.78 -3.00 13.12
CA MET A 204 -18.23 -3.34 14.43
C MET A 204 -19.23 -3.03 15.55
N GLY A 205 -19.49 -4.02 16.42
CA GLY A 205 -20.35 -3.90 17.60
C GLY A 205 -19.87 -2.84 18.59
N SER A 206 -20.80 -2.29 19.37
CA SER A 206 -20.63 -1.15 20.29
C SER A 206 -19.50 -1.29 21.31
N GLU A 207 -19.18 -2.53 21.70
CA GLU A 207 -18.24 -2.93 22.74
C GLU A 207 -16.75 -2.75 22.40
N MET A 208 -16.43 -2.46 21.13
CA MET A 208 -15.03 -2.28 20.73
C MET A 208 -14.44 -0.95 21.21
N ALA A 209 -13.47 -1.01 22.12
CA ALA A 209 -12.73 0.15 22.61
C ALA A 209 -11.66 0.61 21.59
N GLN A 210 -11.53 1.93 21.42
CA GLN A 210 -10.47 2.51 20.59
C GLN A 210 -9.11 2.32 21.26
N GLN A 211 -8.20 1.60 20.60
CA GLN A 211 -6.79 1.59 21.03
C GLN A 211 -6.08 2.81 20.45
N PHE A 212 -5.50 3.65 21.31
CA PHE A 212 -4.70 4.79 20.89
C PHE A 212 -3.27 4.35 20.52
N PRO A 213 -2.63 5.02 19.54
CA PRO A 213 -1.25 4.72 19.20
C PRO A 213 -0.35 5.07 20.39
N LYS A 214 0.73 4.30 20.58
CA LYS A 214 1.73 4.60 21.61
C LYS A 214 2.44 5.92 21.28
N ASP A 215 2.31 6.91 22.16
CA ASP A 215 3.20 8.07 22.15
C ASP A 215 4.62 7.60 22.48
N CYS A 216 5.47 7.61 21.47
CA CYS A 216 6.85 7.14 21.52
C CYS A 216 7.85 8.29 21.40
N VAL A 217 7.38 9.53 21.22
CA VAL A 217 8.16 10.77 21.17
C VAL A 217 7.46 11.80 22.09
N PRO A 218 7.48 11.58 23.43
CA PRO A 218 6.63 12.32 24.35
C PRO A 218 7.17 13.73 24.68
N SER A 219 8.48 13.95 24.57
CA SER A 219 9.07 15.25 24.90
C SER A 219 8.87 16.27 23.79
N ARG A 220 8.67 17.52 24.19
CA ARG A 220 8.50 18.65 23.27
C ARG A 220 9.72 18.81 22.36
N GLU A 221 10.91 18.69 22.92
CA GLU A 221 12.19 18.87 22.23
C GLU A 221 12.38 17.81 21.14
N GLU A 222 12.02 16.55 21.41
CA GLU A 222 12.10 15.49 20.41
C GLU A 222 11.02 15.62 19.34
N ARG A 223 9.82 16.12 19.68
CA ARG A 223 8.78 16.45 18.68
C ARG A 223 9.24 17.57 17.75
N ILE A 224 9.91 18.60 18.28
CA ILE A 224 10.52 19.65 17.47
C ILE A 224 11.58 19.05 16.55
N ARG A 225 12.52 18.28 17.10
CA ARG A 225 13.58 17.60 16.32
C ARG A 225 13.00 16.73 15.21
N LEU A 226 11.97 15.94 15.52
CA LEU A 226 11.27 15.08 14.57
C LEU A 226 10.66 15.89 13.42
N LEU A 227 9.90 16.93 13.73
CA LEU A 227 9.21 17.73 12.73
C LEU A 227 10.21 18.53 11.88
N GLU A 228 11.29 19.06 12.45
CA GLU A 228 12.35 19.73 11.70
C GLU A 228 13.12 18.77 10.80
N ALA A 229 13.52 17.60 11.31
CA ALA A 229 14.18 16.57 10.53
C ALA A 229 13.29 16.10 9.36
N PHE A 230 11.99 15.91 9.59
CA PHE A 230 11.05 15.52 8.54
C PHE A 230 10.80 16.63 7.52
N ASN A 231 10.68 17.89 7.94
CA ASN A 231 10.32 18.96 7.00
C ASN A 231 11.53 19.54 6.26
N PHE A 232 12.73 19.54 6.86
CA PHE A 232 13.91 20.20 6.29
C PHE A 232 14.99 19.22 5.82
N PHE A 233 15.03 18.01 6.39
CA PHE A 233 16.14 17.07 6.18
C PHE A 233 15.68 15.65 5.82
N TRP A 234 14.44 15.45 5.33
CA TRP A 234 13.89 14.11 5.10
C TRP A 234 14.74 13.19 4.20
N GLN A 235 15.56 13.78 3.32
CA GLN A 235 16.43 13.06 2.38
C GLN A 235 17.59 12.34 3.07
N ASP A 236 18.00 12.77 4.27
CA ASP A 236 19.09 12.13 5.03
C ASP A 236 18.62 10.92 5.86
N TRP A 237 17.30 10.66 5.87
CA TRP A 237 16.62 9.57 6.58
C TRP A 237 16.61 9.69 8.12
N SER A 238 17.28 10.67 8.71
CA SER A 238 17.51 10.79 10.17
C SER A 238 16.23 10.87 10.99
N TYR A 239 15.17 11.51 10.47
CA TYR A 239 13.88 11.59 11.16
C TYR A 239 13.27 10.20 11.43
N ARG A 240 13.65 9.18 10.64
CA ARG A 240 13.14 7.82 10.79
C ARG A 240 13.74 7.11 12.00
N ASP A 241 14.86 7.59 12.52
CA ASP A 241 15.59 7.04 13.67
C ASP A 241 15.27 7.77 14.99
N ILE A 242 14.26 8.64 15.01
CA ILE A 242 13.82 9.37 16.23
C ILE A 242 13.55 8.45 17.42
N VAL A 243 13.13 7.21 17.14
CA VAL A 243 13.08 6.11 18.11
C VAL A 243 13.90 4.94 17.58
N PRO A 244 14.60 4.17 18.43
CA PRO A 244 15.42 3.05 17.98
C PRO A 244 14.59 2.01 17.21
N PRO A 245 14.84 1.82 15.89
CA PRO A 245 14.05 0.90 15.09
C PRO A 245 14.59 -0.54 15.24
N VAL A 246 13.69 -1.52 15.28
CA VAL A 246 14.08 -2.95 15.24
C VAL A 246 14.52 -3.40 13.85
N GLN A 247 14.21 -2.60 12.83
CA GLN A 247 14.55 -2.84 11.44
C GLN A 247 14.51 -1.52 10.66
N THR A 248 15.46 -1.34 9.75
CA THR A 248 15.55 -0.19 8.83
C THR A 248 15.53 -0.68 7.38
N TYR A 249 15.41 0.25 6.43
CA TYR A 249 15.53 -0.09 5.02
C TYR A 249 16.95 -0.54 4.69
N SER A 250 17.08 -1.58 3.86
CA SER A 250 18.38 -1.98 3.33
C SER A 250 18.99 -0.87 2.47
N GLN A 251 20.30 -0.92 2.22
CA GLN A 251 20.94 0.06 1.33
C GLN A 251 20.28 0.06 -0.06
N LYS A 252 19.97 -1.13 -0.60
CA LYS A 252 19.28 -1.26 -1.89
C LYS A 252 17.90 -0.60 -1.88
N GLN A 253 17.13 -0.76 -0.80
CA GLN A 253 15.84 -0.11 -0.63
C GLN A 253 15.98 1.42 -0.51
N LYS A 254 16.99 1.91 0.22
CA LYS A 254 17.30 3.35 0.30
C LYS A 254 17.70 3.92 -1.06
N ASP A 255 18.51 3.19 -1.84
CA ASP A 255 18.93 3.60 -3.19
C ASP A 255 17.71 3.73 -4.12
N TYR A 256 16.78 2.77 -4.04
CA TYR A 256 15.53 2.83 -4.79
C TYR A 256 14.69 4.07 -4.44
N PHE A 257 14.44 4.31 -3.14
CA PHE A 257 13.58 5.41 -2.72
C PHE A 257 14.26 6.79 -2.80
N SER A 258 15.59 6.85 -2.78
CA SER A 258 16.37 8.06 -3.10
C SER A 258 16.32 8.39 -4.58
N THR A 259 16.07 7.40 -5.44
CA THR A 259 15.95 7.60 -6.88
C THR A 259 14.60 8.23 -7.24
N LYS A 260 14.64 9.29 -8.05
CA LYS A 260 13.44 10.01 -8.50
C LYS A 260 12.50 9.06 -9.25
N PRO A 261 11.17 9.20 -9.14
CA PRO A 261 10.22 8.30 -9.82
C PRO A 261 10.50 8.11 -11.32
N ALA A 262 10.82 9.20 -12.04
CA ALA A 262 11.16 9.15 -13.47
C ALA A 262 12.44 8.36 -13.81
N GLU A 263 13.35 8.19 -12.84
CA GLU A 263 14.63 7.50 -13.00
C GLU A 263 14.59 6.05 -12.49
N ARG A 264 13.49 5.64 -11.83
CA ARG A 264 13.37 4.30 -11.23
C ARG A 264 13.48 3.19 -12.27
N PHE A 265 12.88 3.34 -13.45
CA PHE A 265 13.01 2.33 -14.51
C PHE A 265 14.47 2.18 -14.99
N LYS A 266 15.22 3.29 -15.08
CA LYS A 266 16.64 3.25 -15.41
C LYS A 266 17.44 2.51 -14.35
N LEU A 267 17.15 2.75 -13.06
CA LEU A 267 17.75 2.00 -11.96
C LEU A 267 17.39 0.51 -12.01
N LEU A 268 16.13 0.18 -12.30
CA LEU A 268 15.70 -1.22 -12.42
C LEU A 268 16.39 -1.95 -13.58
N LYS A 269 16.66 -1.24 -14.69
CA LYS A 269 17.49 -1.75 -15.80
C LYS A 269 18.92 -2.04 -15.35
N THR A 270 19.55 -1.14 -14.57
CA THR A 270 20.91 -1.38 -14.05
C THR A 270 20.97 -2.53 -13.05
N TRP A 271 19.85 -2.84 -12.39
CA TRP A 271 19.70 -4.00 -11.50
C TRP A 271 19.33 -5.30 -12.21
N GLY A 272 19.15 -5.31 -13.55
CA GLY A 272 18.81 -6.50 -14.32
C GLY A 272 17.32 -6.88 -14.31
N PHE A 273 16.44 -6.01 -13.82
CA PHE A 273 14.99 -6.24 -13.84
C PHE A 273 14.32 -5.83 -15.15
N LEU A 274 15.07 -5.31 -16.13
CA LEU A 274 14.55 -4.95 -17.46
C LEU A 274 15.58 -5.32 -18.52
N SER A 275 15.12 -5.94 -19.62
CA SER A 275 15.96 -6.24 -20.78
C SER A 275 16.08 -5.02 -21.69
N THR A 276 17.18 -4.92 -22.43
CA THR A 276 17.47 -3.82 -23.36
C THR A 276 16.54 -3.78 -24.57
N GLU A 277 15.82 -4.87 -24.87
CA GLU A 277 15.03 -5.05 -26.09
C GLU A 277 13.60 -4.50 -26.02
N GLU A 278 13.11 -4.13 -24.83
CA GLU A 278 11.78 -3.52 -24.63
C GLU A 278 11.76 -1.99 -24.87
N ASP A 279 12.78 -1.45 -25.53
CA ASP A 279 12.88 -0.01 -25.86
C ASP A 279 12.27 0.33 -27.23
N GLN A 280 11.52 -0.59 -27.86
CA GLN A 280 10.68 -0.22 -29.01
C GLN A 280 9.34 0.35 -28.52
N PRO A 281 9.02 1.63 -28.82
CA PRO A 281 7.64 2.08 -28.70
C PRO A 281 6.76 1.24 -29.64
N ASP A 282 5.60 0.81 -29.15
CA ASP A 282 4.56 0.19 -29.97
C ASP A 282 4.22 1.12 -31.16
N GLN A 283 4.86 0.89 -32.30
CA GLN A 283 4.47 1.43 -33.60
C GLN A 283 3.67 0.35 -34.33
N THR A 284 2.48 -0.01 -33.84
CA THR A 284 1.55 -0.83 -34.63
C THR A 284 0.09 -0.44 -34.40
N LEU A 285 -0.23 0.85 -34.52
CA LEU A 285 -1.58 1.31 -34.83
C LEU A 285 -1.46 2.62 -35.63
N ASP A 286 -1.12 2.54 -36.92
CA ASP A 286 -1.42 3.59 -37.91
C ASP A 286 -0.96 3.17 -39.32
N THR A 287 -1.47 2.07 -39.87
CA THR A 287 -1.47 1.87 -41.33
C THR A 287 -2.52 0.85 -41.76
N GLN A 288 -3.80 1.19 -41.65
CA GLN A 288 -4.87 0.55 -42.42
C GLN A 288 -6.13 1.44 -42.37
N ASN A 289 -6.09 2.57 -43.07
CA ASN A 289 -7.29 3.29 -43.53
C ASN A 289 -6.88 4.41 -44.49
N GLN A 290 -6.41 4.05 -45.67
CA GLN A 290 -6.37 4.97 -46.81
C GLN A 290 -6.22 4.21 -48.14
N THR A 291 -7.19 3.35 -48.44
CA THR A 291 -7.52 2.96 -49.81
C THR A 291 -9.01 2.71 -49.88
N ASN A 292 -9.76 3.71 -50.37
CA ASN A 292 -10.92 3.58 -51.26
C ASN A 292 -11.69 4.91 -51.31
N GLY A 293 -11.66 5.56 -52.47
CA GLY A 293 -12.39 6.81 -52.71
C GLY A 293 -12.13 7.45 -54.08
N HIS A 294 -12.26 6.66 -55.15
CA HIS A 294 -12.49 7.19 -56.50
C HIS A 294 -13.84 6.62 -56.98
N GLY A 295 -14.73 7.53 -57.37
CA GLY A 295 -16.11 7.27 -57.79
C GLY A 295 -17.00 8.43 -57.41
#